data_AF-A0A3D2H3N1-F1
#
_entry.id   AF-A0A3D2H3N1-F1
#
_cell.length_a   1.000
_cell.length_b   1.000
_cell.length_c   1.000
_cell.angle_alpha   90.00
_cell.angle_beta   90.00
_cell.angle_gamma   90.00
#
_symmetry.space_group_name_H-M   'P 1'
#
loop_
_entity.id
_entity.type
_entity.pdbx_description
1 polymer ?
#
loop_
_entity_poly.entity_id
_entity_poly.type
_entity_poly.pdbx_seq_one_letter_code
_entity_poly.pdbx_strand_id
1 'polypeptide(L)'
;MDNSSSIALDIQQLSNEIHLAVKTIRTTLVKNPGALPPRLIIEGQKRLLWLRSDVIDFYNRQKRSHGSNPDFSTKPFKPSLAIEPTLNARRKRGAPTNSEKLAKKMAVR
;
A
#
# COMPACT_ATOMS: atom_id res chain seq x y z
N MET A 1 21.50 -20.70 18.25
CA MET A 1 21.94 -19.34 17.91
C MET A 1 21.82 -19.20 16.40
N ASP A 2 20.69 -18.69 15.95
CA ASP A 2 20.38 -18.46 14.55
C ASP A 2 21.15 -17.22 14.04
N ASN A 3 22.14 -17.43 13.17
CA ASN A 3 22.89 -16.37 12.48
C ASN A 3 22.03 -15.60 11.44
N SER A 4 20.71 -15.80 11.45
CA SER A 4 19.77 -15.26 10.46
C SER A 4 19.40 -13.79 10.71
N SER A 5 19.71 -13.26 11.89
CA SER A 5 19.30 -11.92 12.34
C SER A 5 20.11 -10.78 11.70
N SER A 6 21.35 -11.05 11.28
CA SER A 6 22.27 -10.04 10.74
C SER A 6 22.22 -9.88 9.22
N ILE A 7 21.23 -10.47 8.55
CA ILE A 7 21.13 -10.45 7.08
C ILE A 7 20.55 -9.10 6.63
N ALA A 8 21.29 -8.41 5.75
CA ALA A 8 20.79 -7.23 5.05
C ALA A 8 19.85 -7.66 3.91
N LEU A 9 18.66 -7.09 3.88
CA LEU A 9 17.61 -7.35 2.92
C LEU A 9 17.54 -6.24 1.88
N ASP A 10 17.57 -6.61 0.61
CA ASP A 10 17.21 -5.74 -0.51
C ASP A 10 15.70 -5.49 -0.54
N ILE A 11 15.25 -4.47 -1.29
CA ILE A 11 13.82 -4.14 -1.42
C ILE A 11 12.95 -5.30 -1.91
N GLN A 12 13.49 -6.20 -2.75
CA GLN A 12 12.80 -7.40 -3.23
C GLN A 12 12.65 -8.44 -2.10
N GLN A 13 13.68 -8.62 -1.28
CA GLN A 13 13.65 -9.54 -0.16
C GLN A 13 12.74 -9.00 0.95
N LEU A 14 12.79 -7.69 1.22
CA LEU A 14 11.88 -7.01 2.12
C LEU A 14 10.42 -7.20 1.68
N SER A 15 10.13 -7.02 0.38
CA SER A 15 8.80 -7.28 -0.21
C SER A 15 8.29 -8.69 0.09
N ASN A 16 9.19 -9.68 0.07
CA ASN A 16 8.84 -11.06 0.36
C ASN A 16 8.66 -11.31 1.87
N GLU A 17 9.42 -10.65 2.74
CA GLU A 17 9.28 -10.83 4.19
C GLU A 17 8.02 -10.16 4.76
N ILE A 18 7.65 -8.98 4.23
CA ILE A 18 6.52 -8.18 4.74
C ILE A 18 5.25 -8.34 3.89
N HIS A 19 5.32 -9.13 2.82
CA HIS A 19 4.24 -9.36 1.84
C HIS A 19 3.65 -8.07 1.24
N LEU A 20 4.47 -7.04 1.04
CA LEU A 20 4.05 -5.79 0.39
C LEU A 20 4.74 -5.61 -0.95
N ALA A 21 3.99 -5.17 -1.96
CA ALA A 21 4.57 -4.90 -3.28
C ALA A 21 5.69 -3.85 -3.21
N VAL A 22 6.76 -4.07 -3.97
CA VAL A 22 7.92 -3.16 -4.08
C VAL A 22 7.50 -1.71 -4.42
N LYS A 23 6.49 -1.54 -5.28
CA LYS A 23 5.94 -0.21 -5.62
C LYS A 23 5.33 0.48 -4.40
N THR A 24 4.61 -0.27 -3.57
CA THR A 24 4.03 0.23 -2.32
C THR A 24 5.14 0.64 -1.36
N ILE A 25 6.16 -0.20 -1.17
CA ILE A 25 7.31 0.11 -0.30
C ILE A 25 7.99 1.42 -0.73
N ARG A 26 8.29 1.57 -2.03
CA ARG A 26 8.89 2.81 -2.58
C ARG A 26 8.00 4.03 -2.36
N THR A 27 6.69 3.88 -2.56
CA THR A 27 5.73 4.97 -2.36
C THR A 27 5.65 5.36 -0.88
N THR A 28 5.62 4.37 0.02
CA THR A 28 5.58 4.58 1.45
C THR A 28 6.85 5.25 1.95
N LEU A 29 8.03 4.86 1.44
CA LEU A 29 9.30 5.54 1.78
C LEU A 29 9.27 7.04 1.51
N VAL A 30 8.61 7.47 0.43
CA VAL A 30 8.53 8.89 0.05
C VAL A 30 7.40 9.60 0.80
N LYS A 31 6.22 8.99 0.90
CA LYS A 31 5.02 9.63 1.47
C LYS A 31 4.98 9.60 3.00
N ASN A 32 5.45 8.52 3.60
CA ASN A 32 5.46 8.31 5.05
C ASN A 32 6.64 7.40 5.45
N PRO A 33 7.85 7.95 5.56
CA PRO A 33 9.03 7.15 5.90
C PRO A 33 8.95 6.49 7.28
N GLY A 34 8.12 7.02 8.21
CA GLY A 34 7.94 6.45 9.54
C GLY A 34 7.08 5.18 9.57
N ALA A 35 6.42 4.83 8.46
CA ALA A 35 5.64 3.60 8.35
C ALA A 35 6.49 2.36 8.01
N LEU A 36 7.78 2.54 7.72
CA LEU A 36 8.70 1.47 7.37
C LEU A 36 9.83 1.35 8.39
N PRO A 37 10.47 0.16 8.48
CA PRO A 37 11.61 -0.03 9.35
C PRO A 37 12.79 0.86 8.95
N PRO A 38 13.68 1.19 9.90
CA PRO A 38 14.89 1.96 9.64
C PRO A 38 15.69 1.36 8.49
N ARG A 39 16.00 2.18 7.48
CA ARG A 39 16.85 1.75 6.37
C ARG A 39 18.32 1.81 6.78
N LEU A 40 19.09 0.84 6.29
CA LEU A 40 20.53 0.82 6.43
C LEU A 40 21.15 1.72 5.36
N ILE A 41 21.87 2.76 5.79
CA ILE A 41 22.57 3.68 4.90
C ILE A 41 24.06 3.32 4.97
N ILE A 42 24.59 2.79 3.86
CA ILE A 42 26.01 2.50 3.70
C ILE A 42 26.58 3.54 2.73
N GLU A 43 27.61 4.26 3.16
CA GLU A 43 28.27 5.26 2.32
C GLU A 43 28.79 4.63 1.01
N GLY A 44 28.50 5.26 -0.12
CA GLY A 44 28.84 4.73 -1.45
C GLY A 44 27.83 3.74 -2.06
N GLN A 45 26.85 3.26 -1.30
CA GLN A 45 25.80 2.38 -1.83
C GLN A 45 24.51 3.14 -2.15
N LYS A 46 24.03 2.99 -3.39
CA LYS A 46 22.75 3.56 -3.85
C LYS A 46 21.55 2.64 -3.59
N ARG A 47 21.80 1.43 -3.05
CA ARG A 47 20.77 0.43 -2.83
C ARG A 47 20.02 0.70 -1.53
N LEU A 48 18.72 0.45 -1.55
CA LEU A 48 17.89 0.48 -0.33
C LEU A 48 18.02 -0.86 0.37
N LEU A 49 18.62 -0.84 1.56
CA LEU A 49 18.88 -2.01 2.38
C LEU A 49 18.18 -1.86 3.73
N TRP A 50 17.79 -2.99 4.32
CA TRP A 50 17.23 -3.07 5.66
C TRP A 50 17.85 -4.23 6.41
N LEU A 51 18.08 -4.07 7.71
CA LEU A 51 18.50 -5.19 8.54
C LEU A 51 17.29 -6.05 8.88
N ARG A 52 17.38 -7.37 8.70
CA ARG A 52 16.27 -8.28 8.99
C ARG A 52 15.82 -8.17 10.45
N SER A 53 16.75 -8.07 11.40
CA SER A 53 16.43 -7.87 12.82
C SER A 53 15.57 -6.62 13.03
N ASP A 54 15.97 -5.48 12.47
CA ASP A 54 15.25 -4.21 12.62
C ASP A 54 13.85 -4.26 12.01
N VAL A 55 13.70 -4.95 10.88
CA VAL A 55 12.39 -5.19 10.24
C VAL A 55 11.48 -5.94 11.22
N ILE A 56 11.94 -7.10 11.71
CA ILE A 56 11.17 -7.95 12.64
C ILE A 56 10.81 -7.18 13.91
N ASP A 57 11.78 -6.51 14.51
CA ASP A 57 11.58 -5.74 15.74
C ASP A 57 10.63 -4.57 15.55
N PHE A 58 10.71 -3.88 14.41
CA PHE A 58 9.79 -2.80 14.08
C PHE A 58 8.35 -3.30 14.00
N TYR A 59 8.09 -4.39 13.28
CA TYR A 59 6.74 -4.96 13.19
C TYR A 59 6.27 -5.51 14.53
N ASN A 60 7.15 -6.13 15.31
CA ASN A 60 6.80 -6.61 16.65
C ASN A 60 6.43 -5.46 17.58
N ARG A 61 7.15 -4.34 17.53
CA ARG A 61 6.78 -3.11 18.26
C ARG A 61 5.44 -2.57 17.79
N GLN A 62 5.22 -2.46 16.49
CA GLN A 62 3.94 -1.98 15.94
C GLN A 62 2.75 -2.85 16.35
N LYS A 63 2.90 -4.19 16.31
CA LYS A 63 1.88 -5.15 16.77
C LYS A 63 1.57 -5.03 18.27
N ARG A 64 2.56 -4.63 19.08
CA ARG A 64 2.37 -4.42 20.53
C ARG A 64 1.71 -3.07 20.83
N SER A 65 2.07 -2.03 20.08
CA SER A 65 1.55 -0.67 20.28
C SER A 65 0.14 -0.48 19.73
N HIS A 66 -0.14 -1.06 18.56
CA HIS A 66 -1.48 -1.15 18.00
C HIS A 66 -1.95 -2.58 18.24
N GLY A 67 -2.84 -2.84 19.19
CA GLY A 67 -3.40 -4.18 19.48
C GLY A 67 -4.21 -4.82 18.34
N SER A 68 -3.99 -4.36 17.10
CA SER A 68 -4.51 -4.84 15.84
C SER A 68 -3.41 -4.72 14.79
N ASN A 69 -3.27 -5.76 13.98
CA ASN A 69 -2.30 -5.90 12.89
C ASN A 69 -2.09 -4.55 12.16
N PRO A 70 -0.83 -4.06 11.96
CA PRO A 70 -0.62 -2.82 11.23
C PRO A 70 -1.18 -3.00 9.82
N ASP A 71 -2.36 -2.42 9.61
CA ASP A 71 -3.15 -2.60 8.42
C ASP A 71 -2.55 -1.78 7.28
N PHE A 72 -1.48 -2.31 6.70
CA PHE A 72 -1.00 -1.90 5.38
C PHE A 72 -1.72 -2.68 4.28
N SER A 73 -2.71 -3.52 4.63
CA SER A 73 -3.32 -4.54 3.79
C SER A 73 -4.85 -4.48 3.66
N THR A 74 -5.54 -3.40 4.06
CA THR A 74 -6.97 -3.22 3.68
C THR A 74 -7.14 -2.35 2.44
N LYS A 75 -6.32 -2.59 1.41
CA LYS A 75 -6.84 -2.74 0.04
C LYS A 75 -5.99 -3.81 -0.65
N PRO A 76 -6.51 -5.03 -0.88
CA PRO A 76 -5.82 -5.95 -1.77
C PRO A 76 -5.67 -5.25 -3.12
N PHE A 77 -4.44 -4.94 -3.50
CA PHE A 77 -4.11 -4.58 -4.87
C PHE A 77 -4.27 -5.87 -5.66
N LYS A 78 -5.50 -6.19 -6.05
CA LYS A 78 -5.76 -7.24 -7.03
C LYS A 78 -4.92 -6.87 -8.26
N PRO A 79 -3.97 -7.72 -8.72
CA PRO A 79 -3.42 -7.53 -10.05
C PRO A 79 -4.61 -7.62 -11.01
N SER A 80 -5.08 -6.47 -11.50
CA SER A 80 -6.12 -6.39 -12.52
C SER A 80 -5.48 -6.86 -13.83
N LEU A 81 -5.45 -8.17 -14.00
CA LEU A 81 -5.12 -8.89 -15.23
C LEU A 81 -6.07 -10.09 -15.40
N ALA A 82 -7.29 -9.95 -14.90
CA ALA A 82 -8.43 -10.75 -15.31
C ALA A 82 -9.47 -9.78 -15.90
N ILE A 83 -9.58 -9.83 -17.23
CA ILE A 83 -10.67 -9.23 -17.99
C ILE A 83 -11.90 -10.06 -17.66
N GLU A 84 -12.71 -9.63 -16.68
CA GLU A 84 -14.00 -10.24 -16.39
C GLU A 84 -15.07 -9.13 -16.46
N PRO A 85 -15.98 -9.16 -17.46
CA PRO A 85 -17.01 -8.14 -17.62
C PRO A 85 -18.12 -8.34 -16.59
N THR A 86 -17.90 -7.88 -15.36
CA THR A 86 -18.93 -7.90 -14.32
C THR A 86 -19.91 -6.73 -14.52
N LEU A 87 -21.03 -7.04 -15.16
CA LEU A 87 -22.18 -6.20 -15.52
C LEU A 87 -22.96 -5.61 -14.33
N ASN A 88 -22.36 -5.09 -13.25
CA ASN A 88 -23.17 -4.53 -12.15
C ASN A 88 -22.55 -3.40 -11.30
N ALA A 89 -21.77 -2.51 -11.90
CA ALA A 89 -21.51 -1.21 -11.30
C ALA A 89 -22.68 -0.25 -11.59
N ARG A 90 -23.66 -0.15 -10.68
CA ARG A 90 -24.70 0.89 -10.72
C ARG A 90 -24.01 2.26 -10.61
N ARG A 91 -23.74 2.87 -11.77
CA ARG A 91 -23.19 4.23 -11.87
C ARG A 91 -24.17 5.16 -11.16
N LYS A 92 -23.77 5.67 -9.98
CA LYS A 92 -24.47 6.80 -9.37
C LYS A 92 -24.42 7.93 -10.40
N ARG A 93 -25.58 8.34 -10.92
CA ARG A 93 -25.66 9.45 -11.88
C ARG A 93 -25.03 10.66 -11.18
N GLY A 94 -24.16 11.36 -11.91
CA GLY A 94 -23.58 12.60 -11.42
C GLY A 94 -24.66 13.65 -11.17
N ALA A 95 -24.25 14.82 -10.68
CA ALA A 95 -25.16 15.96 -10.58
C ALA A 95 -25.80 16.25 -11.95
N PRO A 96 -27.11 16.56 -12.01
CA PRO A 96 -27.80 16.80 -13.27
C PRO A 96 -27.20 17.99 -14.00
N THR A 97 -27.01 17.82 -15.31
CA THR A 97 -26.49 18.87 -16.19
C THR A 97 -27.53 19.98 -16.39
N ASN A 98 -27.10 21.14 -16.88
CA ASN A 98 -28.01 22.27 -17.13
C ASN A 98 -29.11 21.94 -18.15
N SER A 99 -28.82 21.10 -19.15
CA SER A 99 -29.81 20.62 -20.11
C SER A 99 -30.85 19.69 -19.47
N GLU A 100 -30.42 18.82 -18.54
CA GLU A 100 -31.32 17.91 -17.82
C GLU A 100 -32.24 18.67 -16.85
N LYS A 101 -31.73 19.72 -16.19
CA LYS A 101 -32.54 20.63 -15.38
C LYS A 101 -33.59 21.38 -16.21
N LEU A 102 -33.22 21.83 -17.41
CA LEU A 102 -34.14 22.52 -18.31
C LEU A 102 -35.27 21.60 -18.79
N ALA A 103 -34.94 20.35 -19.15
CA ALA A 103 -35.93 19.34 -19.54
C ALA A 103 -36.90 18.99 -18.41
N LYS A 104 -36.41 18.87 -17.17
CA LYS A 104 -37.26 18.66 -15.99
C LYS A 104 -38.25 19.80 -15.80
N LYS A 105 -37.84 21.05 -16.04
CA LYS A 105 -38.71 22.23 -15.93
C LYS A 105 -39.78 22.28 -17.02
N MET A 106 -39.46 21.80 -18.22
CA MET A 106 -40.38 21.72 -19.37
C MET A 106 -41.39 20.57 -19.22
N ALA A 107 -41.04 19.49 -18.53
CA ALA A 107 -41.90 18.32 -18.33
C ALA A 107 -42.97 18.50 -17.22
N VAL A 108 -42.97 19.62 -16.49
CA VAL A 108 -43.95 19.95 -15.44
C VAL A 108 -44.91 21.05 -15.93
N ARG A 109 -45.27 21.01 -17.21
CA ARG A 109 -46.27 21.87 -17.83
C ARG A 109 -47.21 21.01 -18.67
#